data_AF-A0A955WAD5-F1
#
_entry.id   AF-A0A955WAD5-F1
#
_cell.length_a   1.000
_cell.length_b   1.000
_cell.length_c   1.000
_cell.angle_alpha   90.00
_cell.angle_beta   90.00
_cell.angle_gamma   90.00
#
_symmetry.space_group_name_H-M   'P 1'
#
loop_
_entity.id
_entity.type
_entity.pdbx_description
1 polymer ?
#
loop_
_entity_poly.entity_id
_entity_poly.type
_entity_poly.pdbx_seq_one_letter_code
_entity_poly.pdbx_strand_id
1 'polypeptide(L)'
;MPKYDASSAEVLLFSFKDGLLAKVAHDLKMRVDDFSIDVADDRSSVKATFQANRVSVLCAMKDGRDDYGTLSDGDKKKILGNISDDVLNSRRYPTV
;
A
#
# COMPACT_ATOMS: atom_id res chain seq x y z
N MET A 1 11.35 -4.31 -23.29
CA MET A 1 10.58 -4.49 -22.04
C MET A 1 10.42 -3.13 -21.36
N PRO A 2 9.28 -2.44 -21.50
CA PRO A 2 8.97 -1.26 -20.69
C PRO A 2 9.12 -1.57 -19.20
N LYS A 3 9.81 -0.68 -18.49
CA LYS A 3 10.05 -0.79 -17.06
C LYS A 3 9.49 0.43 -16.35
N TYR A 4 8.79 0.18 -15.25
CA TYR A 4 8.21 1.20 -14.39
C TYR A 4 8.70 1.02 -12.96
N ASP A 5 8.90 2.14 -12.29
CA ASP A 5 9.29 2.25 -10.89
C ASP A 5 8.65 3.51 -10.28
N ALA A 6 9.01 3.83 -9.03
CA ALA A 6 8.46 4.98 -8.32
C ALA A 6 8.75 6.35 -8.96
N SER A 7 9.64 6.44 -9.96
CA SER A 7 9.90 7.68 -10.70
C SER A 7 8.90 7.93 -11.84
N SER A 8 8.18 6.88 -12.27
CA SER A 8 7.35 6.90 -13.48
C SER A 8 5.95 6.32 -13.29
N ALA A 9 5.67 5.72 -12.14
CA ALA A 9 4.38 5.12 -11.80
C ALA A 9 4.08 5.20 -10.29
N GLU A 10 2.83 4.89 -9.92
CA GLU A 10 2.43 4.69 -8.53
C GLU A 10 1.79 3.33 -8.34
N VAL A 11 2.06 2.70 -7.20
CA VAL A 11 1.40 1.46 -6.75
C VAL A 11 0.63 1.78 -5.49
N LEU A 12 -0.69 1.73 -5.59
CA LEU A 12 -1.60 2.06 -4.49
C LEU A 12 -2.13 0.79 -3.84
N LEU A 13 -2.10 0.74 -2.51
CA LEU A 13 -2.75 -0.30 -1.72
C LEU A 13 -3.98 0.28 -1.04
N PHE A 14 -5.05 -0.50 -1.04
CA PHE A 14 -6.29 -0.17 -0.37
C PHE A 14 -6.62 -1.28 0.61
N SER A 15 -6.79 -0.92 1.89
CA SER A 15 -7.40 -1.82 2.86
C SER A 15 -8.79 -1.30 3.18
N PHE A 16 -9.75 -2.19 3.12
CA PHE A 16 -11.13 -1.93 3.48
C PHE A 16 -11.43 -2.64 4.78
N LYS A 17 -12.07 -1.93 5.69
CA LYS A 17 -12.58 -2.51 6.91
C LYS A 17 -13.63 -3.58 6.59
N ASP A 18 -13.58 -4.69 7.30
CA ASP A 18 -14.56 -5.77 7.16
C ASP A 18 -15.06 -6.24 8.53
N GLY A 19 -16.28 -6.80 8.56
CA GLY A 19 -16.90 -7.36 9.75
C GLY A 19 -17.34 -6.35 10.83
N LEU A 20 -17.57 -6.86 12.04
CA LEU A 20 -18.20 -6.12 13.15
C LEU A 20 -17.41 -4.88 13.61
N LEU A 21 -16.10 -4.83 13.35
CA LEU A 21 -15.20 -3.73 13.72
C LEU A 21 -15.11 -2.61 12.66
N ALA A 22 -15.80 -2.76 11.52
CA ALA A 22 -15.89 -1.77 10.46
C ALA A 22 -16.43 -0.39 10.89
N LYS A 23 -17.02 -0.28 12.09
CA LYS A 23 -17.48 1.01 12.62
C LYS A 23 -16.38 1.81 13.31
N VAL A 24 -15.27 1.18 13.67
CA VAL A 24 -14.19 1.78 14.47
C VAL A 24 -12.90 1.96 13.67
N ALA A 25 -12.68 1.14 12.65
CA ALA A 25 -11.53 1.28 11.75
C ALA A 25 -11.86 2.14 10.52
N HIS A 26 -10.88 2.91 10.06
CA HIS A 26 -10.94 3.61 8.78
C HIS A 26 -10.47 2.68 7.65
N ASP A 27 -11.05 2.82 6.46
CA ASP A 27 -10.42 2.32 5.24
C ASP A 27 -9.12 3.10 5.03
N LEU A 28 -8.10 2.50 4.44
CA LEU A 28 -6.80 3.13 4.26
C LEU A 28 -6.40 3.14 2.79
N LYS A 29 -5.80 4.26 2.38
CA LYS A 29 -5.06 4.38 1.14
C LYS A 29 -3.58 4.51 1.44
N MET A 30 -2.79 3.68 0.80
CA MET A 30 -1.36 3.57 0.99
C MET A 30 -0.65 3.51 -0.35
N ARG A 31 0.67 3.65 -0.33
CA ARG A 31 1.52 3.57 -1.51
C ARG A 31 2.76 2.72 -1.25
N VAL A 32 3.17 1.92 -2.24
CA VAL A 32 4.53 1.33 -2.25
C VAL A 32 5.50 2.36 -2.80
N ASP A 33 6.52 2.69 -2.01
CA ASP A 33 7.53 3.68 -2.37
C ASP A 33 8.73 3.08 -3.11
N ASP A 34 8.87 1.75 -3.15
CA ASP A 34 9.94 1.04 -3.88
C ASP A 34 9.40 -0.23 -4.56
N PHE A 35 9.44 -0.24 -5.88
CA PHE A 35 8.96 -1.33 -6.71
C PHE A 35 9.61 -1.33 -8.10
N SER A 36 9.51 -2.46 -8.78
CA SER A 36 9.86 -2.61 -10.19
C SER A 36 8.76 -3.38 -10.90
N ILE A 37 8.33 -2.88 -12.07
CA ILE A 37 7.35 -3.54 -12.93
C ILE A 37 7.95 -3.63 -14.33
N ASP A 38 8.08 -4.85 -14.83
CA ASP A 38 8.49 -5.13 -16.19
C ASP A 38 7.28 -5.63 -16.99
N VAL A 39 7.03 -5.00 -18.14
CA VAL A 39 5.96 -5.39 -19.07
C VAL A 39 6.60 -5.97 -20.32
N ALA A 40 6.11 -7.12 -20.79
CA ALA A 40 6.57 -7.68 -22.06
C ALA A 40 6.28 -6.73 -23.23
N ASP A 41 7.16 -6.70 -24.24
CA ASP A 41 7.02 -5.77 -25.38
C ASP A 41 5.72 -6.02 -26.17
N ASP A 42 5.27 -7.27 -26.24
CA ASP A 42 4.00 -7.70 -26.83
C ASP A 42 2.80 -7.55 -25.87
N ARG A 43 3.04 -7.05 -24.66
CA ARG A 43 2.06 -6.87 -23.57
C ARG A 43 1.38 -8.16 -23.11
N SER A 44 1.96 -9.32 -23.38
CA SER A 44 1.41 -10.62 -22.99
C SER A 44 1.54 -10.92 -21.50
N SER A 45 2.51 -10.27 -20.82
CA SER A 45 2.81 -10.52 -19.42
C SER A 45 3.33 -9.29 -18.69
N VAL A 46 3.13 -9.31 -17.38
CA VAL A 46 3.64 -8.32 -16.43
C VAL A 46 4.32 -9.08 -15.30
N LYS A 47 5.54 -8.68 -14.97
CA LYS A 47 6.26 -9.14 -13.78
C LYS A 47 6.50 -7.94 -12.88
N ALA A 48 6.12 -8.06 -11.61
CA ALA A 48 6.33 -6.99 -10.65
C ALA A 48 7.05 -7.52 -9.40
N THR A 49 7.73 -6.62 -8.71
CA THR A 49 8.30 -6.87 -7.38
C THR A 49 8.08 -5.63 -6.54
N PHE A 50 7.50 -5.82 -5.36
CA PHE A 50 7.18 -4.74 -4.43
C PHE A 50 7.93 -4.94 -3.12
N GLN A 51 8.58 -3.91 -2.60
CA GLN A 51 9.23 -3.98 -1.29
C GLN A 51 8.18 -3.83 -0.18
N ALA A 52 7.91 -4.89 0.57
CA ALA A 52 6.86 -4.93 1.58
C ALA A 52 7.14 -4.01 2.78
N ASN A 53 8.41 -3.61 2.99
CA ASN A 53 8.84 -2.67 4.02
C ASN A 53 8.91 -1.21 3.53
N ARG A 54 8.60 -0.93 2.26
CA ARG A 54 8.58 0.42 1.68
C ARG A 54 7.16 0.84 1.37
N VAL A 55 6.33 0.92 2.41
CA VAL A 55 4.94 1.34 2.31
C VAL A 55 4.72 2.61 3.12
N SER A 56 3.97 3.56 2.55
CA SER A 56 3.55 4.78 3.21
C SER A 56 2.02 4.84 3.34
N VAL A 57 1.53 5.24 4.53
CA VAL A 57 0.11 5.51 4.77
C VAL A 57 -0.20 6.94 4.30
N LEU A 58 -0.98 7.07 3.23
CA LEU A 58 -1.31 8.39 2.67
C LEU A 58 -2.42 9.05 3.49
N CYS A 59 -3.57 8.39 3.59
CA CYS A 59 -4.76 8.90 4.26
C CYS A 59 -5.71 7.77 4.68
N ALA A 60 -6.65 8.11 5.55
CA ALA A 60 -7.87 7.34 5.68
C ALA A 60 -8.73 7.55 4.43
N MET A 61 -9.63 6.63 4.15
CA MET A 61 -10.71 6.82 3.20
C MET A 61 -12.05 6.83 3.91
N LYS A 62 -12.96 7.68 3.43
CA LYS A 62 -14.33 7.80 3.91
C LYS A 62 -15.27 7.85 2.71
N ASP A 63 -16.21 6.92 2.67
CA ASP A 63 -17.19 6.79 1.58
C ASP A 63 -16.53 6.74 0.20
N GLY A 64 -15.41 6.01 0.10
CA GLY A 64 -14.63 5.83 -1.14
C GLY A 64 -13.78 7.05 -1.55
N ARG A 65 -13.63 8.05 -0.68
CA ARG A 65 -12.85 9.27 -0.95
C ARG A 65 -11.71 9.43 0.04
N ASP A 66 -10.62 10.05 -0.42
CA ASP A 66 -9.47 10.37 0.41
C ASP A 66 -9.87 11.37 1.54
N ASP A 67 -9.51 11.04 2.78
CA ASP A 67 -9.69 11.89 3.96
C ASP A 67 -8.34 12.09 4.65
N TYR A 68 -7.67 13.18 4.29
CA TYR A 68 -6.37 13.56 4.84
C TYR A 68 -6.44 14.14 6.26
N GLY A 69 -7.62 14.52 6.75
CA GLY A 69 -7.78 15.16 8.06
C GLY A 69 -7.99 14.18 9.21
N THR A 70 -8.37 12.93 8.90
CA THR A 70 -8.74 11.93 9.90
C THR A 70 -7.53 11.33 10.65
N LEU A 71 -6.39 11.14 9.97
CA LEU A 71 -5.22 10.49 10.58
C LEU A 71 -4.16 11.51 10.99
N SER A 72 -3.77 11.49 12.26
CA SER A 72 -2.57 12.18 12.71
C SER A 72 -1.30 11.44 12.24
N ASP A 73 -0.14 12.10 12.29
CA ASP A 73 1.15 11.45 12.03
C ASP A 73 1.43 10.30 13.01
N GLY A 74 0.95 10.41 14.26
CA GLY A 74 1.04 9.36 15.25
C GLY A 74 0.22 8.12 14.86
N ASP A 75 -0.97 8.33 14.31
CA ASP A 75 -1.82 7.24 13.81
C ASP A 75 -1.18 6.57 12.60
N LYS A 76 -0.67 7.36 11.64
CA LYS A 76 0.03 6.84 10.46
C LYS A 76 1.22 5.95 10.85
N LYS A 77 2.01 6.35 11.84
CA LYS A 77 3.14 5.53 12.35
C LYS A 77 2.69 4.23 12.98
N LYS A 78 1.64 4.26 13.83
CA LYS A 78 1.09 3.06 14.47
C LYS A 78 0.51 2.10 13.43
N ILE A 79 -0.26 2.61 12.48
CA ILE A 79 -0.82 1.84 11.38
C ILE A 79 0.29 1.18 10.58
N LEU A 80 1.33 1.94 10.20
CA LEU A 80 2.45 1.40 9.44
C LEU A 80 3.17 0.27 10.19
N GLY A 81 3.34 0.38 11.51
CA GLY A 81 3.88 -0.69 12.35
C GLY A 81 3.05 -1.97 12.25
N ASN A 82 1.74 -1.90 12.49
CA ASN A 82 0.85 -3.05 12.39
C ASN A 82 0.84 -3.65 10.97
N ILE A 83 0.88 -2.82 9.94
CA ILE A 83 0.90 -3.30 8.55
C ILE A 83 2.20 -4.04 8.25
N SER A 84 3.35 -3.48 8.66
CA SER A 84 4.64 -4.12 8.48
C SER A 84 4.71 -5.46 9.20
N ASP A 85 4.25 -5.52 10.45
CA ASP A 85 4.58 -6.64 11.34
C ASP A 85 3.51 -7.74 11.29
N ASP A 86 2.24 -7.35 11.30
CA ASP A 86 1.12 -8.28 11.46
C ASP A 86 0.43 -8.63 10.12
N VAL A 87 0.38 -7.68 9.17
CA VAL A 87 -0.34 -7.88 7.90
C VAL A 87 0.58 -8.39 6.80
N LEU A 88 1.60 -7.63 6.45
CA LEU A 88 2.56 -7.99 5.40
C LEU A 88 3.65 -8.92 5.93
N ASN A 89 3.93 -8.84 7.22
CA ASN A 89 5.07 -9.52 7.85
C ASN A 89 6.36 -9.28 7.05
N SER A 90 6.66 -8.00 6.82
CA SER A 90 7.67 -7.51 5.88
C SER A 90 9.08 -8.04 6.16
N ARG A 91 9.36 -8.44 7.40
CA ARG A 91 10.63 -9.09 7.77
C ARG A 91 10.72 -10.53 7.26
N ARG A 92 9.61 -11.28 7.27
CA ARG A 92 9.57 -12.67 6.81
C ARG A 92 9.36 -12.74 5.29
N TYR A 93 8.55 -11.84 4.75
CA TYR A 93 8.24 -11.72 3.33
C TYR A 93 8.65 -10.33 2.82
N PRO A 94 9.94 -10.10 2.55
CA PRO A 94 10.46 -8.77 2.22
C PRO A 94 9.98 -8.26 0.86
N THR A 95 9.63 -9.16 -0.04
CA THR A 95 9.10 -8.83 -1.37
C THR A 95 7.85 -9.65 -1.66
N VAL A 96 6.91 -9.01 -2.34
CA VAL A 96 5.76 -9.65 -3.00
C VAL A 96 6.01 -9.69 -4.50
#